data_AF-A0A8C5QXV3-F1
#
_entry.id   AF-A0A8C5QXV3-F1
#
_cell.length_a   1.000
_cell.length_b   1.000
_cell.length_c   1.000
_cell.angle_alpha   90.00
_cell.angle_beta   90.00
_cell.angle_gamma   90.00
#
_symmetry.space_group_name_H-M   'P 1'
#
loop_
_entity.id
_entity.type
_entity.pdbx_description
1 polymer ?
#
loop_
_entity_poly.entity_id
_entity_poly.type
_entity_poly.pdbx_seq_one_letter_code
_entity_poly.pdbx_strand_id
1 'polypeptide(L)'
;MTSPPPPGIAARHAPLLPPTSTSRPSQECAPNAATSNLRLARAGLGHPPPVISTRMRTGCRESRTIMKLGKSRYKEIVRFIATLKPTRQCMKRLMERFPCQSPSTLLSIFSQEYQKLMKKTHSRHHTTEAVEHYYSRYLKDVTENPSAPILLDLANEVDFSPALMARIILERFLQDQDGPAPSKPVLNSMLRDPSLIPDPVLANQVHQCIVNDCCNGPWVDSIKHSVGYEHEVLLREKLIERGLAFLDEDQLRNKGYDKTPDVILEVPIAVDGHVIHWIESKASFGDENSHSTYLQEQFWSYWNRLTADCTILYIALRFGPGLVIYWHGFIEELDCNRERGILLKDEFPDNIVTLLDCTAQESGHGFHAEGKTEKSQETM
;
A
#
# COMPACT_ATOMS: atom_id res chain seq x y z
N MET A 1 -0.20 59.60 -35.82
CA MET A 1 -0.31 58.53 -36.83
C MET A 1 -0.73 57.26 -36.10
N THR A 2 -2.02 57.05 -35.83
CA THR A 2 -3.05 56.43 -36.70
C THR A 2 -2.78 54.94 -36.98
N SER A 3 -3.54 54.11 -36.28
CA SER A 3 -3.70 52.65 -36.45
C SER A 3 -4.30 52.28 -37.82
N PRO A 4 -4.23 50.98 -38.19
CA PRO A 4 -5.45 50.29 -38.60
C PRO A 4 -5.64 48.89 -37.95
N PRO A 5 -6.84 48.27 -38.08
CA PRO A 5 -7.49 47.42 -37.08
C PRO A 5 -7.48 45.89 -37.37
N PRO A 6 -8.02 45.05 -36.48
CA PRO A 6 -8.19 43.60 -36.71
C PRO A 6 -9.48 43.30 -37.50
N PRO A 7 -9.56 42.19 -38.26
CA PRO A 7 -10.80 41.81 -38.93
C PRO A 7 -11.68 40.93 -38.03
N GLY A 8 -12.95 41.32 -37.92
CA GLY A 8 -14.02 40.52 -37.34
C GLY A 8 -15.00 40.00 -38.39
N ILE A 9 -15.46 38.76 -38.13
CA ILE A 9 -16.81 38.22 -38.22
C ILE A 9 -17.58 38.28 -39.56
N ALA A 10 -18.01 37.11 -40.03
CA ALA A 10 -19.28 36.96 -40.73
C ALA A 10 -20.05 35.73 -40.20
N ALA A 11 -21.17 36.00 -39.53
CA ALA A 11 -22.16 35.03 -39.12
C ALA A 11 -23.04 34.60 -40.33
N ARG A 12 -23.52 33.36 -40.33
CA ARG A 12 -24.74 32.96 -41.03
C ARG A 12 -25.65 32.18 -40.09
N HIS A 13 -26.88 32.67 -39.97
CA HIS A 13 -27.97 32.12 -39.17
C HIS A 13 -28.79 31.08 -39.95
N ALA A 14 -29.47 30.26 -39.14
CA ALA A 14 -30.75 29.57 -39.38
C ALA A 14 -30.70 28.13 -39.96
N PRO A 15 -31.77 27.33 -39.74
CA PRO A 15 -32.06 26.60 -38.50
C PRO A 15 -32.27 25.09 -38.79
N LEU A 16 -32.54 24.26 -37.77
CA LEU A 16 -33.51 23.13 -37.77
C LEU A 16 -33.10 21.94 -36.87
N LEU A 17 -34.03 21.66 -35.95
CA LEU A 17 -34.50 20.35 -35.43
C LEU A 17 -33.62 19.50 -34.49
N PRO A 18 -34.21 18.94 -33.41
CA PRO A 18 -33.54 18.01 -32.51
C PRO A 18 -33.69 16.57 -33.01
N PRO A 19 -32.69 15.68 -32.83
CA PRO A 19 -32.93 14.25 -32.84
C PRO A 19 -33.18 13.79 -31.40
N THR A 20 -34.43 13.53 -31.03
CA THR A 20 -35.06 12.19 -31.02
C THR A 20 -34.37 11.20 -30.09
N SER A 21 -35.07 10.91 -28.98
CA SER A 21 -34.93 9.73 -28.15
C SER A 21 -34.94 8.45 -28.99
N THR A 22 -33.84 7.72 -28.99
CA THR A 22 -33.79 6.31 -29.39
C THR A 22 -33.31 5.49 -28.20
N SER A 23 -34.30 4.81 -27.61
CA SER A 23 -34.23 3.54 -26.88
C SER A 23 -32.87 2.85 -26.81
N ARG A 24 -32.39 2.62 -25.58
CA ARG A 24 -31.43 1.56 -25.25
C ARG A 24 -31.95 0.21 -25.78
N PRO A 25 -31.14 -0.57 -26.52
CA PRO A 25 -31.29 -2.01 -26.53
C PRO A 25 -30.60 -2.57 -25.29
N SER A 26 -31.37 -3.33 -24.51
CA SER A 26 -30.93 -4.23 -23.46
C SER A 26 -29.87 -5.18 -24.03
N GLN A 27 -28.61 -5.01 -23.63
CA GLN A 27 -27.59 -6.04 -23.84
C GLN A 27 -27.61 -6.96 -22.61
N GLU A 28 -28.17 -8.14 -22.84
CA GLU A 28 -28.04 -9.29 -21.95
C GLU A 28 -26.58 -9.50 -21.57
N CYS A 29 -26.33 -9.64 -20.26
CA CYS A 29 -25.05 -10.06 -19.72
C CYS A 29 -24.67 -11.44 -20.27
N ALA A 30 -23.75 -11.48 -21.22
CA ALA A 30 -22.96 -12.68 -21.47
C ALA A 30 -22.06 -12.95 -20.26
N PRO A 31 -21.90 -14.21 -19.80
CA PRO A 31 -21.11 -14.52 -18.63
C PRO A 31 -19.62 -14.23 -18.88
N ASN A 32 -19.04 -13.45 -17.96
CA ASN A 32 -17.63 -13.04 -17.94
C ASN A 32 -16.66 -14.22 -18.14
N ALA A 33 -15.73 -14.06 -19.09
CA ALA A 33 -14.59 -14.95 -19.33
C ALA A 33 -13.63 -15.09 -18.11
N ALA A 34 -13.84 -14.33 -17.04
CA ALA A 34 -13.14 -14.49 -15.77
C ALA A 34 -13.51 -15.81 -15.05
N THR A 35 -14.72 -16.37 -15.31
CA THR A 35 -15.17 -17.59 -14.63
C THR A 35 -14.65 -18.87 -15.29
N SER A 36 -14.25 -18.83 -16.57
CA SER A 36 -13.66 -19.99 -17.26
C SER A 36 -12.20 -20.22 -16.87
N ASN A 37 -11.44 -19.15 -16.62
CA ASN A 37 -10.03 -19.25 -16.23
C ASN A 37 -9.85 -19.77 -14.79
N LEU A 38 -10.83 -19.55 -13.91
CA LEU A 38 -10.85 -20.15 -12.57
C LEU A 38 -11.10 -21.67 -12.59
N ARG A 39 -11.78 -22.19 -13.63
CA ARG A 39 -12.03 -23.63 -13.78
C ARG A 39 -10.81 -24.38 -14.35
N LEU A 40 -10.03 -23.77 -15.24
CA LEU A 40 -8.79 -24.37 -15.72
C LEU A 40 -7.70 -24.44 -14.65
N ALA A 41 -7.61 -23.45 -13.75
CA ALA A 41 -6.67 -23.49 -12.63
C ALA A 41 -6.99 -24.60 -11.60
N ARG A 42 -8.23 -25.11 -11.61
CA ARG A 42 -8.70 -26.18 -10.70
C ARG A 42 -8.55 -27.59 -11.27
N ALA A 43 -8.36 -27.74 -12.59
CA ALA A 43 -8.24 -29.03 -13.27
C ALA A 43 -6.81 -29.61 -13.29
N GLY A 44 -5.80 -28.84 -12.87
CA GLY A 44 -4.40 -29.28 -12.79
C GLY A 44 -3.93 -29.76 -11.42
N LEU A 45 -4.80 -29.75 -10.41
CA LEU A 45 -4.48 -30.23 -9.06
C LEU A 45 -5.05 -31.63 -8.89
N GLY A 46 -4.19 -32.63 -9.05
CA GLY A 46 -4.48 -34.02 -8.70
C GLY A 46 -4.99 -34.14 -7.27
N HIS A 47 -5.83 -35.17 -7.04
CA HIS A 47 -6.41 -35.51 -5.75
C HIS A 47 -5.43 -35.36 -4.56
N PRO A 48 -5.86 -34.82 -3.41
CA PRO A 48 -5.02 -34.75 -2.24
C PRO A 48 -4.71 -36.17 -1.73
N PRO A 49 -3.45 -36.47 -1.35
CA PRO A 49 -3.13 -37.74 -0.69
C PRO A 49 -3.75 -37.76 0.71
N PRO A 50 -4.00 -38.96 1.29
CA PRO A 50 -4.64 -39.09 2.59
C PRO A 50 -3.78 -38.46 3.69
N VAL A 51 -4.44 -37.75 4.60
CA VAL A 51 -3.83 -37.07 5.74
C VAL A 51 -3.17 -38.11 6.65
N ILE A 52 -1.85 -38.23 6.57
CA ILE A 52 -1.05 -38.91 7.58
C ILE A 52 -0.85 -37.89 8.72
N SER A 53 -1.52 -38.15 9.84
CA SER A 53 -1.35 -37.45 11.10
C SER A 53 0.06 -37.69 11.64
N THR A 54 1.00 -36.83 11.28
CA THR A 54 2.32 -36.80 11.91
C THR A 54 2.32 -35.65 12.91
N ARG A 55 2.03 -35.99 14.16
CA ARG A 55 2.11 -35.09 15.32
C ARG A 55 3.57 -34.68 15.55
N MET A 56 4.05 -33.66 14.83
CA MET A 56 5.32 -33.01 15.16
C MET A 56 5.12 -32.09 16.35
N ARG A 57 5.81 -32.40 17.45
CA ARG A 57 5.91 -31.54 18.63
C ARG A 57 6.77 -30.32 18.28
N THR A 58 6.14 -29.18 18.03
CA THR A 58 6.79 -27.86 18.12
C THR A 58 5.97 -27.00 19.06
N GLY A 59 6.61 -26.49 20.11
CA GLY A 59 5.99 -25.79 21.22
C GLY A 59 5.56 -24.36 20.91
N CYS A 60 4.78 -24.13 19.87
CA CYS A 60 3.98 -22.91 19.75
C CYS A 60 2.59 -23.26 20.28
N ARG A 61 2.32 -22.95 21.56
CA ARG A 61 0.95 -23.03 22.12
C ARG A 61 0.01 -22.21 21.22
N GLU A 62 -1.27 -22.59 21.16
CA GLU A 62 -2.37 -21.88 20.50
C GLU A 62 -2.57 -20.45 21.05
N SER A 63 -1.56 -19.61 20.87
CA SER A 63 -1.53 -18.20 21.23
C SER A 63 -1.68 -17.41 19.94
N ARG A 64 -2.54 -16.38 19.97
CA ARG A 64 -2.74 -15.39 18.91
C ARG A 64 -1.45 -15.16 18.12
N THR A 65 -1.54 -15.22 16.80
CA THR A 65 -0.43 -14.90 15.91
C THR A 65 0.16 -13.55 16.30
N ILE A 66 1.45 -13.53 16.67
CA ILE A 66 2.10 -12.33 17.19
C ILE A 66 2.32 -11.36 16.02
N MET A 67 1.54 -10.28 15.99
CA MET A 67 1.63 -9.22 14.98
C MET A 67 2.57 -8.08 15.43
N LYS A 68 2.81 -7.91 16.73
CA LYS A 68 3.85 -7.00 17.28
C LYS A 68 5.18 -7.72 17.41
N LEU A 69 6.20 -7.22 16.74
CA LEU A 69 7.52 -7.86 16.68
C LEU A 69 8.56 -7.02 17.42
N GLY A 70 9.24 -7.59 18.40
CA GLY A 70 10.40 -6.90 19.00
C GLY A 70 11.53 -6.71 17.98
N LYS A 71 12.26 -5.59 18.06
CA LYS A 71 13.35 -5.22 17.13
C LYS A 71 14.39 -6.31 16.95
N SER A 72 14.71 -7.07 18.00
CA SER A 72 15.64 -8.21 17.94
C SER A 72 15.14 -9.33 17.01
N ARG A 73 13.85 -9.66 17.10
CA ARG A 73 13.22 -10.69 16.28
C ARG A 73 13.09 -10.25 14.83
N TYR A 74 12.70 -9.00 14.59
CA TYR A 74 12.72 -8.40 13.25
C TYR A 74 14.11 -8.51 12.61
N LYS A 75 15.18 -8.12 13.34
CA LYS A 75 16.57 -8.25 12.87
C LYS A 75 17.00 -9.69 12.58
N GLU A 76 16.46 -10.68 13.28
CA GLU A 76 16.71 -12.10 12.97
C GLU A 76 16.07 -12.50 11.64
N ILE A 77 14.82 -12.09 11.40
CA ILE A 77 14.11 -12.34 10.14
C ILE A 77 14.85 -11.69 8.97
N VAL A 78 15.22 -10.41 9.10
CA VAL A 78 15.96 -9.67 8.05
C VAL A 78 17.29 -10.34 7.74
N ARG A 79 18.05 -10.77 8.76
CA ARG A 79 19.30 -11.52 8.56
C ARG A 79 19.08 -12.83 7.81
N PHE A 80 18.00 -13.55 8.10
CA PHE A 80 17.67 -14.77 7.38
C PHE A 80 17.26 -14.47 5.93
N ILE A 81 16.44 -13.44 5.69
CA ILE A 81 16.04 -13.01 4.33
C ILE A 81 17.26 -12.71 3.46
N ALA A 82 18.28 -12.05 4.02
CA ALA A 82 19.52 -11.75 3.29
C ALA A 82 20.28 -13.01 2.80
N THR A 83 19.99 -14.18 3.36
CA THR A 83 20.57 -15.47 2.91
C THR A 83 19.72 -16.19 1.86
N LEU A 84 18.51 -15.68 1.57
CA LEU A 84 17.57 -16.31 0.65
C LEU A 84 17.71 -15.70 -0.74
N LYS A 85 17.86 -16.54 -1.76
CA LYS A 85 17.69 -16.14 -3.16
C LYS A 85 16.21 -15.94 -3.45
N PRO A 86 15.79 -14.83 -4.10
CA PRO A 86 14.39 -14.42 -4.33
C PRO A 86 13.66 -15.37 -5.28
N THR A 87 13.42 -16.59 -4.82
CA THR A 87 12.77 -17.67 -5.54
C THR A 87 11.39 -17.93 -4.92
N ARG A 88 10.53 -18.63 -5.65
CA ARG A 88 9.21 -19.04 -5.14
C ARG A 88 9.28 -19.88 -3.86
N GLN A 89 10.44 -20.43 -3.50
CA GLN A 89 10.64 -21.22 -2.29
C GLN A 89 11.02 -20.38 -1.05
N CYS A 90 11.34 -19.10 -1.20
CA CYS A 90 11.68 -18.20 -0.08
C CYS A 90 10.64 -18.23 1.02
N MET A 91 9.37 -18.04 0.64
CA MET A 91 8.28 -17.94 1.60
C MET A 91 8.10 -19.24 2.39
N LYS A 92 8.25 -20.39 1.73
CA LYS A 92 8.20 -21.69 2.41
C LYS A 92 9.29 -21.79 3.48
N ARG A 93 10.54 -21.46 3.13
CA ARG A 93 11.68 -21.48 4.06
C ARG A 93 11.53 -20.48 5.20
N LEU A 94 10.97 -19.29 4.92
CA LEU A 94 10.65 -18.27 5.93
C LEU A 94 9.61 -18.79 6.93
N MET A 95 8.51 -19.37 6.45
CA MET A 95 7.45 -19.91 7.31
C MET A 95 7.94 -21.10 8.14
N GLU A 96 8.78 -21.98 7.58
CA GLU A 96 9.40 -23.10 8.32
C GLU A 96 10.33 -22.60 9.43
N ARG A 97 11.08 -21.52 9.20
CA ARG A 97 12.01 -20.94 10.18
C ARG A 97 11.30 -20.11 11.26
N PHE A 98 10.22 -19.43 10.91
CA PHE A 98 9.50 -18.49 11.76
C PHE A 98 8.01 -18.87 11.91
N PRO A 99 7.67 -20.07 12.41
CA PRO A 99 6.30 -20.60 12.40
C PRO A 99 5.32 -19.85 13.31
N CYS A 100 5.82 -19.09 14.30
CA CYS A 100 4.98 -18.32 15.21
C CYS A 100 4.64 -16.91 14.68
N GLN A 101 5.10 -16.55 13.46
CA GLN A 101 4.80 -15.28 12.79
C GLN A 101 3.75 -15.52 11.69
N SER A 102 2.88 -14.53 11.44
CA SER A 102 1.87 -14.66 10.39
C SER A 102 2.54 -14.74 9.00
N PRO A 103 1.97 -15.51 8.05
CA PRO A 103 2.45 -15.51 6.67
C PRO A 103 2.45 -14.12 6.04
N SER A 104 1.43 -13.30 6.32
CA SER A 104 1.30 -11.94 5.79
C SER A 104 2.37 -11.00 6.34
N THR A 105 2.70 -11.10 7.63
CA THR A 105 3.81 -10.38 8.28
C THR A 105 5.15 -10.74 7.62
N LEU A 106 5.43 -12.04 7.48
CA LEU A 106 6.67 -12.51 6.86
C LEU A 106 6.78 -12.07 5.39
N LEU A 107 5.68 -12.15 4.64
CA LEU A 107 5.62 -11.71 3.25
C LEU A 107 5.85 -10.21 3.13
N SER A 108 5.23 -9.41 4.02
CA SER A 108 5.40 -7.97 4.01
C SER A 108 6.84 -7.57 4.34
N ILE A 109 7.47 -8.18 5.36
CA ILE A 109 8.87 -7.94 5.69
C ILE A 109 9.77 -8.33 4.51
N PHE A 110 9.55 -9.52 3.92
CA PHE A 110 10.30 -9.97 2.75
C PHE A 110 10.21 -8.99 1.58
N SER A 111 8.99 -8.56 1.23
CA SER A 111 8.77 -7.59 0.15
C SER A 111 9.50 -6.26 0.43
N GLN A 112 9.49 -5.77 1.65
CA GLN A 112 10.15 -4.51 2.02
C GLN A 112 11.68 -4.63 1.96
N GLU A 113 12.26 -5.70 2.50
CA GLU A 113 13.70 -5.94 2.42
C GLU A 113 14.17 -6.12 0.98
N TYR A 114 13.39 -6.82 0.16
CA TYR A 114 13.68 -6.94 -1.26
C TYR A 114 13.65 -5.59 -1.98
N GLN A 115 12.65 -4.74 -1.70
CA GLN A 115 12.60 -3.39 -2.27
C GLN A 115 13.78 -2.51 -1.83
N LYS A 116 14.21 -2.60 -0.56
CA LYS A 116 15.40 -1.89 -0.07
C LYS A 116 16.66 -2.35 -0.79
N LEU A 117 16.82 -3.66 -1.01
CA LEU A 117 17.93 -4.21 -1.77
C LEU A 117 17.94 -3.65 -3.20
N MET A 118 16.79 -3.67 -3.89
CA MET A 118 16.67 -3.15 -5.25
C MET A 118 16.99 -1.66 -5.33
N LYS A 119 16.52 -0.83 -4.38
CA LYS A 119 16.87 0.59 -4.33
C LYS A 119 18.38 0.79 -4.15
N LYS A 120 19.02 -0.01 -3.29
CA LYS A 120 20.46 0.06 -3.01
C LYS A 120 21.31 -0.35 -4.21
N THR A 121 20.90 -1.37 -4.96
CA THR A 121 21.65 -1.87 -6.12
C THR A 121 21.26 -1.22 -7.44
N HIS A 122 20.16 -0.45 -7.48
CA HIS A 122 19.59 0.15 -8.69
C HIS A 122 20.63 0.82 -9.59
N SER A 123 21.44 1.74 -9.05
CA SER A 123 22.42 2.51 -9.82
C SER A 123 23.44 1.64 -10.56
N ARG A 124 23.85 0.52 -9.95
CA ARG A 124 24.82 -0.42 -10.55
C ARG A 124 24.30 -1.08 -11.82
N HIS A 125 22.99 -1.27 -11.94
CA HIS A 125 22.37 -1.94 -13.08
C HIS A 125 21.95 -0.97 -14.19
N HIS A 126 22.00 0.33 -13.93
CA HIS A 126 21.58 1.38 -14.88
C HIS A 126 22.76 2.19 -15.44
N THR A 127 24.01 1.76 -15.23
CA THR A 127 25.14 2.37 -15.94
C THR A 127 25.13 1.92 -17.39
N THR A 128 25.61 2.78 -18.30
CA THR A 128 25.66 2.47 -19.73
C THR A 128 26.41 1.16 -19.98
N GLU A 129 27.52 0.93 -19.28
CA GLU A 129 28.32 -0.29 -19.43
C GLU A 129 27.55 -1.54 -18.99
N ALA A 130 26.79 -1.46 -17.89
CA ALA A 130 25.99 -2.58 -17.41
C ALA A 130 24.84 -2.90 -18.37
N VAL A 131 24.14 -1.87 -18.85
CA VAL A 131 23.03 -2.02 -19.80
C VAL A 131 23.53 -2.65 -21.11
N GLU A 132 24.61 -2.13 -21.69
CA GLU A 132 25.21 -2.69 -22.91
C GLU A 132 25.70 -4.13 -22.70
N HIS A 133 26.27 -4.43 -21.52
CA HIS A 133 26.70 -5.79 -21.19
C HIS A 133 25.52 -6.77 -21.15
N TYR A 134 24.43 -6.42 -20.46
CA TYR A 134 23.23 -7.26 -20.39
C TYR A 134 22.58 -7.44 -21.77
N TYR A 135 22.49 -6.36 -22.54
CA TYR A 135 21.88 -6.38 -23.86
C TYR A 135 22.70 -7.19 -24.88
N SER A 136 24.02 -7.02 -24.90
CA SER A 136 24.93 -7.80 -25.75
C SER A 136 24.83 -9.29 -25.43
N ARG A 137 24.77 -9.64 -24.14
CA ARG A 137 24.61 -11.03 -23.71
C ARG A 137 23.25 -11.60 -24.10
N TYR A 138 22.17 -10.82 -23.94
CA TYR A 138 20.84 -11.18 -24.40
C TYR A 138 20.83 -11.52 -25.90
N LEU A 139 21.38 -10.64 -26.75
CA LEU A 139 21.40 -10.86 -28.20
C LEU A 139 22.20 -12.12 -28.59
N LYS A 140 23.33 -12.35 -27.93
CA LYS A 140 24.14 -13.56 -28.13
C LYS A 140 23.34 -14.81 -27.77
N ASP A 141 22.81 -14.87 -26.56
CA ASP A 141 22.18 -16.07 -26.01
C ASP A 141 20.84 -16.38 -26.73
N VAL A 142 20.11 -15.35 -27.20
CA VAL A 142 18.91 -15.52 -28.03
C VAL A 142 19.24 -16.16 -29.37
N THR A 143 20.38 -15.81 -29.97
CA THR A 143 20.81 -16.39 -31.25
C THR A 143 21.13 -17.88 -31.09
N GLU A 144 21.66 -18.28 -29.94
CA GLU A 144 21.98 -19.68 -29.62
C GLU A 144 20.73 -20.49 -29.26
N ASN A 145 19.87 -19.96 -28.38
CA ASN A 145 18.63 -20.63 -27.95
C ASN A 145 17.51 -19.62 -27.59
N PRO A 146 16.62 -19.28 -28.54
CA PRO A 146 15.55 -18.31 -28.31
C PRO A 146 14.53 -18.72 -27.25
N SER A 147 14.44 -20.02 -26.93
CA SER A 147 13.45 -20.58 -26.00
C SER A 147 13.94 -20.62 -24.55
N ALA A 148 15.24 -20.41 -24.31
CA ALA A 148 15.80 -20.39 -22.95
C ALA A 148 15.34 -19.16 -22.15
N PRO A 149 15.19 -19.24 -20.82
CA PRO A 149 14.75 -18.11 -19.97
C PRO A 149 15.88 -17.09 -19.71
N ILE A 150 16.48 -16.56 -20.76
CA ILE A 150 17.72 -15.75 -20.73
C ILE A 150 17.62 -14.56 -19.78
N LEU A 151 16.55 -13.76 -19.87
CA LEU A 151 16.44 -12.56 -19.03
C LEU A 151 16.24 -12.90 -17.55
N LEU A 152 15.57 -14.01 -17.27
CA LEU A 152 15.39 -14.51 -15.90
C LEU A 152 16.71 -15.02 -15.34
N ASP A 153 17.50 -15.74 -16.13
CA ASP A 153 18.81 -16.24 -15.74
C ASP A 153 19.78 -15.08 -15.47
N LEU A 154 19.82 -14.08 -16.37
CA LEU A 154 20.59 -12.86 -16.16
C LEU A 154 20.23 -12.17 -14.85
N ALA A 155 18.94 -12.00 -14.57
CA ALA A 155 18.48 -11.37 -13.33
C ALA A 155 18.94 -12.16 -12.09
N ASN A 156 18.82 -13.49 -12.12
CA ASN A 156 19.23 -14.37 -11.03
C ASN A 156 20.75 -14.40 -10.81
N GLU A 157 21.56 -14.27 -11.86
CA GLU A 157 23.02 -14.25 -11.77
C GLU A 157 23.55 -12.99 -11.07
N VAL A 158 22.89 -11.85 -11.27
CA VAL A 158 23.31 -10.57 -10.68
C VAL A 158 22.52 -10.17 -9.44
N ASP A 159 21.71 -11.08 -8.89
CA ASP A 159 20.80 -10.87 -7.77
C ASP A 159 19.90 -9.63 -7.96
N PHE A 160 19.31 -9.51 -9.16
CA PHE A 160 18.44 -8.41 -9.55
C PHE A 160 17.01 -8.88 -9.83
N SER A 161 16.07 -7.95 -9.83
CA SER A 161 14.65 -8.25 -10.08
C SER A 161 14.43 -8.63 -11.54
N PRO A 162 13.80 -9.80 -11.83
CA PRO A 162 13.48 -10.19 -13.19
C PRO A 162 12.67 -9.14 -13.94
N ALA A 163 11.65 -8.53 -13.31
CA ALA A 163 10.85 -7.49 -13.94
C ALA A 163 11.66 -6.22 -14.23
N LEU A 164 12.59 -5.84 -13.33
CA LEU A 164 13.48 -4.70 -13.57
C LEU A 164 14.55 -5.00 -14.63
N MET A 165 15.07 -6.24 -14.70
CA MET A 165 15.97 -6.67 -15.78
C MET A 165 15.26 -6.61 -17.13
N ALA A 166 14.05 -7.16 -17.22
CA ALA A 166 13.21 -7.08 -18.40
C ALA A 166 12.95 -5.63 -18.83
N ARG A 167 12.71 -4.73 -17.87
CA ARG A 167 12.57 -3.30 -18.14
C ARG A 167 13.82 -2.68 -18.77
N ILE A 168 15.00 -2.97 -18.23
CA ILE A 168 16.28 -2.45 -18.77
C ILE A 168 16.47 -2.88 -20.23
N ILE A 169 16.29 -4.19 -20.50
CA ILE A 169 16.47 -4.73 -21.84
C ILE A 169 15.42 -4.20 -22.82
N LEU A 170 14.17 -4.10 -22.39
CA LEU A 170 13.10 -3.54 -23.22
C LEU A 170 13.34 -2.07 -23.54
N GLU A 171 13.76 -1.27 -22.56
CA GLU A 171 14.11 0.13 -22.75
C GLU A 171 15.27 0.29 -23.74
N ARG A 172 16.31 -0.53 -23.59
CA ARG A 172 17.46 -0.52 -24.51
C ARG A 172 17.10 -0.98 -25.93
N PHE A 173 16.27 -2.01 -26.06
CA PHE A 173 15.77 -2.53 -27.35
C PHE A 173 14.97 -1.48 -28.12
N LEU A 174 14.13 -0.70 -27.44
CA LEU A 174 13.35 0.36 -28.08
C LEU A 174 14.21 1.56 -28.51
N GLN A 175 15.34 1.80 -27.84
CA GLN A 175 16.30 2.85 -28.23
C GLN A 175 17.04 2.51 -29.54
N ASP A 176 17.21 1.23 -29.88
CA ASP A 176 17.87 0.81 -31.15
C ASP A 176 17.02 1.04 -32.40
N GLN A 177 15.71 1.29 -32.27
CA GLN A 177 14.77 1.34 -33.39
C GLN A 177 14.71 2.73 -34.09
N ASP A 178 15.81 3.49 -34.09
CA ASP A 178 15.97 4.83 -34.71
C ASP A 178 14.88 5.87 -34.31
N GLY A 179 14.24 5.69 -33.16
CA GLY A 179 13.14 6.52 -32.66
C GLY A 179 13.50 7.43 -31.48
N PRO A 180 12.60 8.36 -31.09
CA PRO A 180 12.74 9.10 -29.84
C PRO A 180 12.76 8.14 -28.65
N ALA A 181 13.50 8.50 -27.59
CA ALA A 181 13.62 7.67 -26.39
C ALA A 181 12.23 7.24 -25.87
N PRO A 182 12.06 5.96 -25.51
CA PRO A 182 10.76 5.43 -25.13
C PRO A 182 10.24 6.14 -23.88
N SER A 183 8.99 6.60 -23.94
CA SER A 183 8.37 7.24 -22.77
C SER A 183 8.06 6.19 -21.68
N LYS A 184 8.17 6.60 -20.40
CA LYS A 184 7.84 5.73 -19.25
C LYS A 184 6.44 5.10 -19.34
N PRO A 185 5.38 5.80 -19.79
CA PRO A 185 4.06 5.19 -19.97
C PRO A 185 4.04 4.04 -20.97
N VAL A 186 4.77 4.19 -22.10
CA VAL A 186 4.86 3.14 -23.14
C VAL A 186 5.55 1.90 -22.57
N LEU A 187 6.70 2.07 -21.90
CA LEU A 187 7.40 0.97 -21.23
C LEU A 187 6.51 0.25 -20.22
N ASN A 188 5.83 1.01 -19.35
CA ASN A 188 4.94 0.43 -18.36
C ASN A 188 3.75 -0.30 -19.00
N SER A 189 3.25 0.16 -20.15
CA SER A 189 2.18 -0.53 -20.88
C SER A 189 2.64 -1.87 -21.45
N MET A 190 3.82 -1.92 -22.07
CA MET A 190 4.41 -3.16 -22.59
C MET A 190 4.82 -4.14 -21.49
N LEU A 191 5.24 -3.64 -20.31
CA LEU A 191 5.47 -4.51 -19.15
C LEU A 191 4.16 -5.06 -18.57
N ARG A 192 3.06 -4.31 -18.62
CA ARG A 192 1.75 -4.84 -18.19
C ARG A 192 1.16 -5.82 -19.19
N ASP A 193 1.37 -5.56 -20.48
CA ASP A 193 0.95 -6.39 -21.58
C ASP A 193 2.11 -6.65 -22.56
N PRO A 194 2.87 -7.75 -22.35
CA PRO A 194 3.99 -8.10 -23.21
C PRO A 194 3.59 -8.39 -24.67
N SER A 195 2.32 -8.60 -24.98
CA SER A 195 1.86 -8.80 -26.37
C SER A 195 2.02 -7.55 -27.24
N LEU A 196 2.21 -6.38 -26.62
CA LEU A 196 2.48 -5.11 -27.29
C LEU A 196 3.94 -4.98 -27.77
N ILE A 197 4.82 -5.89 -27.38
CA ILE A 197 6.24 -5.88 -27.77
C ILE A 197 6.37 -6.45 -29.20
N PRO A 198 6.96 -5.73 -30.16
CA PRO A 198 7.03 -6.18 -31.55
C PRO A 198 7.81 -7.48 -31.77
N ASP A 199 8.90 -7.68 -31.01
CA ASP A 199 9.68 -8.91 -31.08
C ASP A 199 9.04 -10.01 -30.21
N PRO A 200 8.53 -11.11 -30.81
CA PRO A 200 7.85 -12.17 -30.06
C PRO A 200 8.79 -12.92 -29.11
N VAL A 201 10.10 -12.96 -29.40
CA VAL A 201 11.08 -13.58 -28.50
C VAL A 201 11.24 -12.74 -27.25
N LEU A 202 11.52 -11.43 -27.39
CA LEU A 202 11.59 -10.50 -26.27
C LEU A 202 10.27 -10.45 -25.50
N ALA A 203 9.13 -10.46 -26.18
CA ALA A 203 7.80 -10.50 -25.55
C ALA A 203 7.68 -11.69 -24.58
N ASN A 204 8.09 -12.89 -25.02
CA ASN A 204 8.08 -14.08 -24.20
C ASN A 204 9.08 -14.01 -23.03
N GLN A 205 10.28 -13.44 -23.25
CA GLN A 205 11.28 -13.25 -22.19
C GLN A 205 10.78 -12.28 -21.11
N VAL A 206 10.21 -11.15 -21.52
CA VAL A 206 9.61 -10.16 -20.63
C VAL A 206 8.46 -10.79 -19.84
N HIS A 207 7.58 -11.55 -20.50
CA HIS A 207 6.50 -12.28 -19.84
C HIS A 207 7.02 -13.26 -18.77
N GLN A 208 8.05 -14.05 -19.08
CA GLN A 208 8.66 -14.97 -18.12
C GLN A 208 9.23 -14.24 -16.90
N CYS A 209 9.89 -13.11 -17.11
CA CYS A 209 10.37 -12.27 -16.02
C CYS A 209 9.23 -11.75 -15.14
N ILE A 210 8.14 -11.26 -15.72
CA ILE A 210 6.98 -10.75 -14.98
C ILE A 210 6.34 -11.85 -14.13
N VAL A 211 6.16 -13.05 -14.69
CA VAL A 211 5.54 -14.21 -14.00
C VAL A 211 6.39 -14.71 -12.84
N ASN A 212 7.71 -14.55 -12.92
CA ASN A 212 8.65 -15.06 -11.94
C ASN A 212 9.13 -14.00 -10.94
N ASP A 213 8.84 -12.72 -11.18
CA ASP A 213 9.16 -11.66 -10.24
C ASP A 213 8.24 -11.72 -9.01
N CYS A 214 8.83 -11.80 -7.82
CA CYS A 214 8.09 -11.94 -6.57
C CYS A 214 7.69 -10.62 -5.91
N CYS A 215 8.20 -9.46 -6.37
CA CYS A 215 8.10 -8.22 -5.58
C CYS A 215 7.89 -6.92 -6.37
N ASN A 216 8.45 -6.78 -7.58
CA ASN A 216 8.43 -5.54 -8.38
C ASN A 216 7.77 -5.72 -9.76
N GLY A 217 7.18 -6.88 -10.02
CA GLY A 217 6.41 -7.11 -11.24
C GLY A 217 5.05 -6.39 -11.21
N PRO A 218 4.46 -6.09 -12.38
CA PRO A 218 3.16 -5.39 -12.49
C PRO A 218 2.00 -6.12 -11.81
N TRP A 219 2.03 -7.45 -11.76
CA TRP A 219 1.02 -8.24 -11.05
C TRP A 219 1.18 -8.12 -9.54
N VAL A 220 2.42 -8.09 -9.04
CA VAL A 220 2.69 -7.91 -7.62
C VAL A 220 2.26 -6.51 -7.17
N ASP A 221 2.49 -5.49 -7.98
CA ASP A 221 2.00 -4.14 -7.72
C ASP A 221 0.48 -4.09 -7.68
N SER A 222 -0.18 -4.78 -8.62
CA SER A 222 -1.65 -4.87 -8.65
C SER A 222 -2.21 -5.58 -7.41
N ILE A 223 -1.55 -6.65 -6.95
CA ILE A 223 -1.90 -7.35 -5.70
C ILE A 223 -1.72 -6.42 -4.51
N LYS A 224 -0.59 -5.71 -4.40
CA LYS A 224 -0.32 -4.76 -3.31
C LYS A 224 -1.37 -3.66 -3.24
N HIS A 225 -1.73 -3.08 -4.38
CA HIS A 225 -2.80 -2.08 -4.44
C HIS A 225 -4.16 -2.64 -4.01
N SER A 226 -4.50 -3.84 -4.50
CA SER A 226 -5.78 -4.49 -4.14
C SER A 226 -5.84 -4.79 -2.64
N VAL A 227 -4.76 -5.31 -2.06
CA VAL A 227 -4.66 -5.58 -0.62
C VAL A 227 -4.72 -4.29 0.20
N GLY A 228 -4.11 -3.20 -0.26
CA GLY A 228 -4.25 -1.87 0.36
C GLY A 228 -5.70 -1.43 0.42
N TYR A 229 -6.37 -1.45 -0.74
CA TYR A 229 -7.77 -1.07 -0.86
C TYR A 229 -8.71 -1.94 -0.01
N GLU A 230 -8.49 -3.26 0.04
CA GLU A 230 -9.26 -4.17 0.90
C GLU A 230 -9.21 -3.76 2.37
N HIS A 231 -8.05 -3.33 2.88
CA HIS A 231 -7.91 -2.91 4.27
C HIS A 231 -8.53 -1.54 4.54
N GLU A 232 -8.55 -0.64 3.55
CA GLU A 232 -9.29 0.63 3.63
C GLU A 232 -10.82 0.39 3.63
N VAL A 233 -11.31 -0.58 2.85
CA VAL A 233 -12.71 -1.02 2.90
C VAL A 233 -13.02 -1.59 4.28
N LEU A 234 -12.19 -2.51 4.79
CA LEU A 234 -12.36 -3.11 6.11
C LEU A 234 -12.38 -2.05 7.23
N LEU A 235 -11.51 -1.05 7.17
CA LEU A 235 -11.52 0.07 8.12
C LEU A 235 -12.88 0.79 8.11
N ARG A 236 -13.40 1.11 6.92
CA ARG A 236 -14.70 1.80 6.78
C ARG A 236 -15.85 0.94 7.30
N GLU A 237 -15.85 -0.36 7.00
CA GLU A 237 -16.85 -1.30 7.54
C GLU A 237 -16.81 -1.32 9.07
N LYS A 238 -15.62 -1.39 9.67
CA LYS A 238 -15.45 -1.38 11.14
C LYS A 238 -15.95 -0.08 11.77
N LEU A 239 -15.71 1.06 11.14
CA LEU A 239 -16.22 2.36 11.59
C LEU A 239 -17.75 2.40 11.55
N ILE A 240 -18.38 1.92 10.47
CA ILE A 240 -19.84 1.86 10.30
C ILE A 240 -20.45 0.90 11.34
N GLU A 241 -19.87 -0.29 11.52
CA GLU A 241 -20.32 -1.28 12.52
C GLU A 241 -20.32 -0.70 13.94
N ARG A 242 -19.36 0.19 14.25
CA ARG A 242 -19.25 0.87 15.53
C ARG A 242 -20.08 2.18 15.61
N GLY A 243 -20.79 2.54 14.55
CA GLY A 243 -21.60 3.76 14.50
C GLY A 243 -20.79 5.06 14.56
N LEU A 244 -19.53 5.03 14.11
CA LEU A 244 -18.65 6.20 14.14
C LEU A 244 -18.84 7.02 12.87
N ALA A 245 -19.06 8.33 13.02
CA ALA A 245 -19.17 9.27 11.90
C ALA A 245 -17.78 9.67 11.39
N PHE A 246 -17.57 9.60 10.07
CA PHE A 246 -16.27 9.86 9.47
C PHE A 246 -16.38 10.38 8.02
N LEU A 247 -15.28 11.01 7.57
CA LEU A 247 -15.03 11.40 6.18
C LEU A 247 -13.91 10.54 5.61
N ASP A 248 -14.12 9.99 4.41
CA ASP A 248 -13.08 9.25 3.68
C ASP A 248 -12.17 10.17 2.86
N GLU A 249 -11.08 9.60 2.36
CA GLU A 249 -10.07 10.33 1.58
C GLU A 249 -10.65 11.06 0.36
N ASP A 250 -11.57 10.43 -0.39
CA ASP A 250 -12.18 11.02 -1.58
C ASP A 250 -12.99 12.27 -1.23
N GLN A 251 -13.75 12.23 -0.13
CA GLN A 251 -14.48 13.39 0.39
C GLN A 251 -13.52 14.51 0.81
N LEU A 252 -12.37 14.19 1.39
CA LEU A 252 -11.35 15.17 1.76
C LEU A 252 -10.68 15.78 0.52
N ARG A 253 -10.36 14.98 -0.49
CA ARG A 253 -9.81 15.47 -1.76
C ARG A 253 -10.79 16.40 -2.47
N ASN A 254 -12.09 16.06 -2.47
CA ASN A 254 -13.15 16.92 -3.01
C ASN A 254 -13.30 18.25 -2.25
N LYS A 255 -12.94 18.28 -0.96
CA LYS A 255 -12.87 19.50 -0.15
C LYS A 255 -11.58 20.31 -0.39
N GLY A 256 -10.67 19.84 -1.24
CA GLY A 256 -9.46 20.55 -1.64
C GLY A 256 -8.24 20.30 -0.74
N TYR A 257 -8.25 19.26 0.09
CA TYR A 257 -7.07 18.89 0.88
C TYR A 257 -6.00 18.24 -0.02
N ASP A 258 -4.76 18.71 0.11
CA ASP A 258 -3.58 18.24 -0.63
C ASP A 258 -2.95 16.99 -0.01
N LYS A 259 -3.00 16.88 1.32
CA LYS A 259 -2.58 15.72 2.09
C LYS A 259 -3.72 15.29 3.02
N THR A 260 -4.09 14.03 2.94
CA THR A 260 -5.29 13.46 3.54
C THR A 260 -4.94 12.13 4.20
N PRO A 261 -5.32 11.91 5.47
CA PRO A 261 -5.36 10.55 6.01
C PRO A 261 -6.48 9.77 5.32
N ASP A 262 -6.45 8.44 5.42
CA ASP A 262 -7.51 7.58 4.84
C ASP A 262 -8.90 7.90 5.39
N VAL A 263 -8.95 8.23 6.69
CA VAL A 263 -10.17 8.60 7.39
C VAL A 263 -9.93 9.75 8.37
N ILE A 264 -10.88 10.69 8.42
CA ILE A 264 -11.06 11.65 9.51
C ILE A 264 -12.35 11.35 10.25
N LEU A 265 -12.28 11.29 11.58
CA LEU A 265 -13.44 11.14 12.44
C LEU A 265 -14.13 12.50 12.61
N GLU A 266 -15.44 12.54 12.40
CA GLU A 266 -16.22 13.77 12.65
C GLU A 266 -16.28 14.08 14.14
N VAL A 267 -16.36 13.02 14.97
CA VAL A 267 -16.30 13.10 16.43
C VAL A 267 -15.06 12.33 16.89
N PRO A 268 -14.13 12.98 17.63
CA PRO A 268 -12.95 12.30 18.15
C PRO A 268 -13.34 11.17 19.11
N ILE A 269 -12.53 10.11 19.12
CA ILE A 269 -12.71 8.95 20.00
C ILE A 269 -11.47 8.75 20.84
N ALA A 270 -11.60 8.10 22.01
CA ALA A 270 -10.46 7.68 22.80
C ALA A 270 -10.17 6.19 22.62
N VAL A 271 -8.89 5.87 22.40
CA VAL A 271 -8.35 4.50 22.27
C VAL A 271 -7.17 4.39 23.22
N ASP A 272 -7.17 3.39 24.11
CA ASP A 272 -6.15 3.24 25.16
C ASP A 272 -5.92 4.54 25.97
N GLY A 273 -6.97 5.32 26.23
CA GLY A 273 -6.89 6.60 26.94
C GLY A 273 -6.34 7.77 26.11
N HIS A 274 -6.04 7.58 24.82
CA HIS A 274 -5.56 8.63 23.91
C HIS A 274 -6.68 9.05 22.97
N VAL A 275 -6.98 10.34 22.91
CA VAL A 275 -7.93 10.90 21.94
C VAL A 275 -7.32 10.89 20.55
N ILE A 276 -8.06 10.44 19.54
CA ILE A 276 -7.66 10.43 18.13
C ILE A 276 -8.74 11.07 17.25
N HIS A 277 -8.30 11.70 16.16
CA HIS A 277 -9.12 12.45 15.21
C HIS A 277 -9.08 11.89 13.79
N TRP A 278 -8.04 11.13 13.46
CA TRP A 278 -7.87 10.52 12.14
C TRP A 278 -7.27 9.14 12.26
N ILE A 279 -7.52 8.31 11.24
CA ILE A 279 -6.99 6.96 11.15
C ILE A 279 -6.31 6.79 9.79
N GLU A 280 -5.12 6.21 9.81
CA GLU A 280 -4.36 5.81 8.64
C GLU A 280 -4.21 4.28 8.61
N SER A 281 -4.60 3.67 7.50
CA SER A 281 -4.61 2.24 7.21
C SER A 281 -3.40 1.87 6.36
N LYS A 282 -2.45 1.13 6.93
CA LYS A 282 -1.28 0.62 6.19
C LYS A 282 -1.34 -0.90 6.09
N ALA A 283 -1.67 -1.41 4.90
CA ALA A 283 -1.66 -2.85 4.58
C ALA A 283 -0.23 -3.41 4.39
N SER A 284 0.68 -3.08 5.32
CA SER A 284 2.09 -3.42 5.29
C SER A 284 2.64 -3.54 6.70
N PHE A 285 3.82 -4.14 6.84
CA PHE A 285 4.54 -4.21 8.11
C PHE A 285 5.20 -2.86 8.42
N GLY A 286 5.09 -2.37 9.65
CA GLY A 286 5.75 -1.14 10.10
C GLY A 286 7.21 -1.39 10.52
N ASP A 287 8.17 -1.03 9.67
CA ASP A 287 9.61 -1.05 9.99
C ASP A 287 10.16 0.37 10.25
N GLU A 288 11.38 0.47 10.78
CA GLU A 288 12.01 1.77 11.11
C GLU A 288 12.12 2.72 9.91
N ASN A 289 12.47 2.18 8.74
CA ASN A 289 12.71 3.02 7.56
C ASN A 289 11.39 3.56 6.99
N SER A 290 10.43 2.68 6.74
CA SER A 290 9.11 3.03 6.22
C SER A 290 8.34 3.93 7.20
N HIS A 291 8.33 3.59 8.49
CA HIS A 291 7.65 4.41 9.50
C HIS A 291 8.27 5.80 9.60
N SER A 292 9.60 5.92 9.58
CA SER A 292 10.27 7.22 9.59
C SER A 292 9.95 8.07 8.36
N THR A 293 9.90 7.46 7.17
CA THR A 293 9.46 8.13 5.93
C THR A 293 8.01 8.60 6.06
N TYR A 294 7.08 7.76 6.51
CA TYR A 294 5.68 8.14 6.68
C TYR A 294 5.49 9.27 7.71
N LEU A 295 6.24 9.24 8.81
CA LEU A 295 6.22 10.33 9.79
C LEU A 295 6.57 11.67 9.13
N GLN A 296 7.65 11.72 8.36
CA GLN A 296 8.14 12.95 7.73
C GLN A 296 7.25 13.42 6.58
N GLU A 297 6.80 12.50 5.72
CA GLU A 297 6.10 12.84 4.48
C GLU A 297 4.58 13.00 4.68
N GLN A 298 3.99 12.27 5.65
CA GLN A 298 2.54 12.16 5.83
C GLN A 298 2.14 12.61 7.24
N PHE A 299 2.49 11.86 8.29
CA PHE A 299 1.84 11.99 9.61
C PHE A 299 2.11 13.35 10.27
N TRP A 300 3.33 13.89 10.20
CA TRP A 300 3.62 15.22 10.72
C TRP A 300 2.97 16.35 9.94
N SER A 301 2.60 16.13 8.68
CA SER A 301 1.87 17.12 7.90
C SER A 301 0.38 17.20 8.27
N TYR A 302 -0.18 16.13 8.87
CA TYR A 302 -1.52 16.14 9.46
C TYR A 302 -1.54 16.95 10.77
N TRP A 303 -0.38 17.03 11.45
CA TRP A 303 -0.17 17.81 12.65
C TRP A 303 0.16 19.29 12.36
N ASN A 304 1.07 19.55 11.40
CA ASN A 304 1.68 20.87 11.17
C ASN A 304 1.33 21.48 9.80
N ARG A 305 0.50 22.53 9.81
CA ARG A 305 0.68 23.71 8.94
C ARG A 305 0.67 24.96 9.83
N LEU A 306 1.80 25.23 10.48
CA LEU A 306 2.16 26.59 10.88
C LEU A 306 2.95 27.18 9.71
N THR A 307 2.35 28.13 9.01
CA THR A 307 3.05 29.03 8.09
C THR A 307 4.18 29.73 8.83
N ALA A 308 5.33 29.84 8.17
CA ALA A 308 6.58 30.40 8.69
C ALA A 308 6.56 31.93 8.79
N ASP A 309 5.51 32.52 9.38
CA ASP A 309 5.48 33.93 9.73
C ASP A 309 5.21 34.09 11.23
N CYS A 310 6.14 34.78 11.87
CA CYS A 310 6.30 34.92 13.31
C CYS A 310 5.09 35.52 14.02
N THR A 311 4.92 35.06 15.26
CA THR A 311 4.24 35.75 16.37
C THR A 311 2.73 35.51 16.51
N ILE A 312 2.27 34.25 16.59
CA ILE A 312 1.28 33.83 17.59
C ILE A 312 1.60 32.40 18.05
N LEU A 313 1.79 32.29 19.36
CA LEU A 313 1.94 31.11 20.18
C LEU A 313 0.60 30.34 20.23
N TYR A 314 0.64 29.01 20.02
CA TYR A 314 -0.44 28.01 20.09
C TYR A 314 -1.54 28.06 18.99
N ILE A 315 -1.53 27.02 18.16
CA ILE A 315 -2.64 26.10 17.74
C ILE A 315 -2.18 25.47 16.42
N ALA A 316 -1.43 24.38 16.51
CA ALA A 316 -1.12 23.52 15.37
C ALA A 316 -2.14 22.38 15.37
N LEU A 317 -3.28 22.56 14.69
CA LEU A 317 -4.27 21.49 14.52
C LEU A 317 -4.87 21.56 13.13
N ARG A 318 -4.24 20.89 12.16
CA ARG A 318 -4.94 20.58 10.90
C ARG A 318 -5.96 19.47 11.16
N PHE A 319 -5.54 18.40 11.85
CA PHE A 319 -6.42 17.31 12.29
C PHE A 319 -6.19 16.83 13.73
N GLY A 320 -5.04 17.08 14.35
CA GLY A 320 -4.73 16.66 15.73
C GLY A 320 -4.15 15.24 15.83
N PRO A 321 -4.21 14.59 17.01
CA PRO A 321 -3.71 13.23 17.20
C PRO A 321 -4.41 12.21 16.31
N GLY A 322 -3.69 11.14 15.97
CA GLY A 322 -4.24 10.09 15.13
C GLY A 322 -3.67 8.71 15.39
N LEU A 323 -4.31 7.75 14.75
CA LEU A 323 -4.02 6.33 14.84
C LEU A 323 -3.51 5.82 13.50
N VAL A 324 -2.41 5.07 13.54
CA VAL A 324 -1.91 4.34 12.37
C VAL A 324 -2.08 2.84 12.63
N ILE A 325 -2.77 2.16 11.73
CA ILE A 325 -3.01 0.72 11.78
C ILE A 325 -2.08 0.02 10.78
N TYR A 326 -1.13 -0.75 11.28
CA TYR A 326 -0.28 -1.64 10.47
C TYR A 326 -0.84 -3.05 10.45
N TRP A 327 -1.66 -3.37 9.45
CA TRP A 327 -2.42 -4.63 9.37
C TRP A 327 -1.58 -5.90 9.28
N HIS A 328 -0.31 -5.77 8.88
CA HIS A 328 0.64 -6.89 8.84
C HIS A 328 1.62 -6.88 10.02
N GLY A 329 1.38 -6.05 11.04
CA GLY A 329 2.21 -5.94 12.22
C GLY A 329 3.24 -4.81 12.14
N PHE A 330 3.94 -4.55 13.24
CA PHE A 330 4.98 -3.53 13.29
C PHE A 330 6.04 -3.83 14.37
N ILE A 331 7.17 -3.13 14.30
CA ILE A 331 8.19 -3.19 15.34
C ILE A 331 7.68 -2.47 16.60
N GLU A 332 7.56 -3.17 17.72
CA GLU A 332 6.94 -2.67 18.95
C GLU A 332 7.54 -1.34 19.42
N GLU A 333 8.86 -1.20 19.30
CA GLU A 333 9.62 -0.02 19.72
C GLU A 333 9.34 1.24 18.87
N LEU A 334 8.58 1.15 17.77
CA LEU A 334 8.16 2.30 16.96
C LEU A 334 7.05 3.12 17.62
N ASP A 335 6.31 2.54 18.56
CA ASP A 335 5.19 3.18 19.25
C ASP A 335 5.68 4.13 20.38
N CYS A 336 6.75 4.88 20.10
CA CYS A 336 7.39 5.84 21.00
C CYS A 336 6.85 7.26 20.82
N ASN A 337 5.98 7.49 19.83
CA ASN A 337 5.40 8.80 19.51
C ASN A 337 3.99 9.01 20.06
N ARG A 338 3.52 8.16 20.99
CA ARG A 338 2.19 8.26 21.62
C ARG A 338 1.95 9.64 22.23
N GLU A 339 2.92 10.12 23.02
CA GLU A 339 2.88 11.46 23.65
C GLU A 339 2.94 12.62 22.65
N ARG A 340 3.38 12.33 21.42
CA ARG A 340 3.40 13.30 20.30
C ARG A 340 2.13 13.18 19.43
N GLY A 341 1.14 12.40 19.87
CA GLY A 341 -0.15 12.28 19.22
C GLY A 341 -0.23 11.24 18.09
N ILE A 342 0.75 10.34 17.96
CA ILE A 342 0.69 9.24 16.98
C ILE A 342 0.65 7.91 17.72
N LEU A 343 -0.50 7.24 17.66
CA LEU A 343 -0.72 5.92 18.24
C LEU A 343 -0.57 4.84 17.16
N LEU A 344 0.11 3.72 17.48
CA LEU A 344 0.22 2.57 16.57
C LEU A 344 -0.62 1.38 17.05
N LYS A 345 -1.33 0.75 16.10
CA LYS A 345 -2.05 -0.51 16.31
C LYS A 345 -1.78 -1.46 15.14
N ASP A 346 -2.00 -2.74 15.40
CA ASP A 346 -1.89 -3.85 14.44
C ASP A 346 -3.27 -4.38 14.01
N GLU A 347 -4.33 -3.87 14.63
CA GLU A 347 -5.73 -4.18 14.34
C GLU A 347 -6.62 -2.97 14.67
N PHE A 348 -7.86 -2.98 14.19
CA PHE A 348 -8.85 -1.98 14.57
C PHE A 348 -9.18 -2.10 16.07
N PRO A 349 -9.15 -1.00 16.85
CA PRO A 349 -9.29 -1.07 18.30
C PRO A 349 -10.71 -1.50 18.72
N ASP A 350 -10.78 -2.45 19.64
CA ASP A 350 -12.07 -2.86 20.22
C ASP A 350 -12.55 -1.95 21.35
N ASN A 351 -11.59 -1.38 22.08
CA ASN A 351 -11.79 -0.55 23.27
C ASN A 351 -11.87 0.94 22.90
N ILE A 352 -12.96 1.30 22.23
CA ILE A 352 -13.25 2.68 21.84
C ILE A 352 -14.16 3.31 22.90
N VAL A 353 -13.79 4.50 23.39
CA VAL A 353 -14.65 5.33 24.24
C VAL A 353 -15.08 6.54 23.44
N THR A 354 -16.38 6.78 23.38
CA THR A 354 -16.97 7.94 22.71
C THR A 354 -17.37 9.02 23.72
N LEU A 355 -17.57 10.26 23.27
CA LEU A 355 -18.05 11.35 24.13
C LEU A 355 -19.42 11.06 24.76
N LEU A 356 -20.27 10.29 24.06
CA LEU A 356 -21.59 9.88 24.57
C LEU A 356 -21.46 8.98 25.80
N ASP A 357 -20.46 8.09 25.82
CA ASP A 357 -20.21 7.18 26.94
C ASP A 357 -19.80 7.93 28.22
N CYS A 358 -19.07 9.05 28.07
CA CYS A 358 -18.67 9.90 29.21
C CYS A 358 -19.87 10.57 29.88
N THR A 359 -20.85 11.03 29.11
CA THR A 359 -22.05 11.69 29.66
C THR A 359 -23.00 10.72 30.39
N ALA A 360 -23.00 9.45 29.99
CA ALA A 360 -23.80 8.42 30.65
C ALA A 360 -23.28 8.08 32.06
N GLN A 361 -21.96 8.14 32.27
CA GLN A 361 -21.35 7.83 33.58
C GLN A 361 -21.55 8.94 34.62
N GLU A 362 -21.63 10.21 34.22
CA GLU A 362 -21.83 11.33 35.16
C GLU A 362 -23.27 11.40 35.71
N SER A 363 -24.25 10.84 34.98
CA SER A 363 -25.65 10.80 35.44
C SER A 363 -25.95 9.77 36.54
N GLY A 364 -24.96 8.94 36.92
CA GLY A 364 -25.09 7.91 37.97
C GLY A 364 -24.60 8.31 39.36
N HIS A 365 -24.04 9.51 39.54
CA HIS A 365 -23.61 10.03 40.84
C HIS A 365 -24.39 11.31 41.19
N GLY A 366 -25.63 11.11 41.65
CA GLY A 366 -26.41 12.15 42.30
C GLY A 366 -25.71 12.62 43.58
N PHE A 367 -25.14 13.82 43.52
CA PHE A 367 -24.68 14.55 44.70
C PHE A 367 -25.88 14.91 45.58
N HIS A 368 -25.98 14.27 46.75
CA HIS A 368 -26.84 14.71 47.85
C HIS A 368 -26.32 16.04 48.38
N ALA A 369 -27.05 17.12 48.14
CA ALA A 369 -26.84 18.40 48.80
C ALA A 369 -27.52 18.38 50.18
N GLU A 370 -26.73 18.25 51.26
CA GLU A 370 -27.17 18.65 52.60
C GLU A 370 -26.65 20.05 52.90
N GLY A 371 -27.55 21.02 52.88
CA GLY A 371 -27.30 22.35 53.41
C GLY A 371 -27.29 22.34 54.94
N LYS A 372 -26.17 22.71 55.55
CA LYS A 372 -26.12 23.14 56.95
C LYS A 372 -25.90 24.64 57.01
N THR A 373 -26.94 25.33 57.47
CA THR A 373 -26.90 26.74 57.87
C THR A 373 -26.34 26.81 59.29
N GLU A 374 -25.11 27.29 59.48
CA GLU A 374 -24.59 27.65 60.79
C GLU A 374 -24.75 29.16 61.02
N LYS A 375 -25.58 29.51 62.00
CA LYS A 375 -25.61 30.82 62.64
C LYS A 375 -24.50 30.85 63.69
N SER A 376 -23.61 31.83 63.61
CA SER A 376 -22.72 32.20 64.70
C SER A 376 -23.08 33.61 65.15
N GLN A 377 -23.63 33.71 66.36
CA GLN A 377 -23.83 34.94 67.11
C GLN A 377 -22.52 35.39 67.76
N GLU A 378 -22.39 36.70 67.95
CA GLU A 378 -21.53 37.41 68.92
C GLU A 378 -21.64 36.75 70.32
N THR A 379 -20.72 36.86 71.29
CA THR A 379 -19.98 38.04 71.78
C THR A 379 -18.97 37.58 72.86
N MET A 380 -17.95 38.42 73.09
CA MET A 380 -17.04 38.53 74.27
C MET A 380 -15.90 37.54 74.47
#